data_AF-A0A1B9DMX7-F1
#
_entry.id   AF-A0A1B9DMX7-F1
#
_cell.length_a   1.000
_cell.length_b   1.000
_cell.length_c   1.000
_cell.angle_alpha   90.00
_cell.angle_beta   90.00
_cell.angle_gamma   90.00
#
_symmetry.space_group_name_H-M   'P 1'
#
loop_
_entity.id
_entity.type
_entity.pdbx_description
1 polymer ?
#
loop_
_entity_poly.entity_id
_entity_poly.type
_entity_poly.pdbx_seq_one_letter_code
_entity_poly.pdbx_strand_id
1 'polypeptide(L)'
;MISLKNKYKRLFASVLILAIISCSNPWDDRIDNGDANLKVNLSEAIANTPEVSQFAQLLVQAGYDKVLADSKSYTVFVPTNEAMAQVSAEILNDSDALNKFIRNHITLTTFSSIRKEENTQIRMFGTKYLTFKGSTMIDDATIVSADHYAKNGVFHIIDKALTPKLNIWEYVKSQDGNSAMSHYLLSLKAFSIYTSDVAGKTLSESIGAGYLADSLTNSYLKNVYNLNNEKNSYTLFLMEDAGYNSEVTKVKPYLIKPSNSVTVDSTAIYSSYFTARDMAFPKKYEIDELPATLTSRFGVEVPVDKTQIVGQPIHLSNGIVYIMKKVDVPLQKRLVTTKIEGEKLSSFLPSDRRTYILYRDRIDPAGVFFNDVFVSSPGVTLFTLNYNAKDMFSTTFKVYWRAYNNRSAAISQKLRVGGNYNTSGVLVNVIKDFGYVNVQPNVFDEIYLGDVTLTNSGNIDLISLIAGTTSTSELTLDYLKFVPQVKP
;
A
#
# COMPACT_ATOMS: atom_id res chain seq x y z
N MET A 1 -76.77 -51.24 -25.57
CA MET A 1 -75.85 -50.19 -25.06
C MET A 1 -74.51 -50.79 -24.58
N ILE A 2 -73.77 -51.54 -25.42
CA ILE A 2 -72.53 -52.25 -25.02
C ILE A 2 -71.33 -52.01 -26.00
N SER A 3 -71.56 -51.43 -27.19
CA SER A 3 -70.48 -51.26 -28.19
C SER A 3 -69.55 -50.05 -27.98
N LEU A 4 -69.97 -49.03 -27.20
CA LEU A 4 -69.12 -47.84 -26.98
C LEU A 4 -67.92 -48.11 -26.06
N LYS A 5 -68.01 -49.02 -25.06
CA LYS A 5 -66.96 -49.20 -24.04
C LYS A 5 -65.63 -49.78 -24.58
N ASN A 6 -65.65 -50.54 -25.69
CA ASN A 6 -64.43 -51.15 -26.23
C ASN A 6 -63.63 -50.24 -27.17
N LYS A 7 -64.28 -49.27 -27.83
CA LYS A 7 -63.57 -48.30 -28.70
C LYS A 7 -62.72 -47.32 -27.89
N TYR A 8 -63.20 -46.86 -26.73
CA TYR A 8 -62.41 -46.00 -25.84
C TYR A 8 -61.25 -46.75 -25.18
N LYS A 9 -61.39 -48.04 -24.83
CA LYS A 9 -60.27 -48.82 -24.29
C LYS A 9 -59.12 -49.00 -25.29
N ARG A 10 -59.44 -49.23 -26.57
CA ARG A 10 -58.42 -49.32 -27.63
C ARG A 10 -57.77 -47.96 -27.91
N LEU A 11 -58.56 -46.88 -27.89
CA LEU A 11 -58.05 -45.52 -28.05
C LEU A 11 -57.14 -45.11 -26.87
N PHE A 12 -57.53 -45.46 -25.64
CA PHE A 12 -56.75 -45.19 -24.43
C PHE A 12 -55.46 -46.01 -24.39
N ALA A 13 -55.50 -47.28 -24.82
CA ALA A 13 -54.30 -48.12 -24.95
C ALA A 13 -53.33 -47.59 -26.02
N SER A 14 -53.83 -47.10 -27.16
CA SER A 14 -52.97 -46.48 -28.19
C SER A 14 -52.37 -45.15 -27.76
N VAL A 15 -53.13 -44.31 -27.04
CA VAL A 15 -52.63 -43.04 -26.48
C VAL A 15 -51.62 -43.31 -25.36
N LEU A 16 -51.83 -44.36 -24.56
CA LEU A 16 -50.90 -44.76 -23.51
C LEU A 16 -49.60 -45.33 -24.10
N ILE A 17 -49.66 -46.09 -25.20
CA ILE A 17 -48.47 -46.60 -25.91
C ILE A 17 -47.67 -45.46 -26.58
N LEU A 18 -48.33 -44.43 -27.11
CA LEU A 18 -47.68 -43.21 -27.62
C LEU A 18 -47.03 -42.37 -26.50
N ALA A 19 -47.55 -42.43 -25.27
CA ALA A 19 -46.97 -41.72 -24.12
C ALA A 19 -45.70 -42.39 -23.55
N ILE A 20 -45.49 -43.70 -23.78
CA ILE A 20 -44.28 -44.41 -23.29
C ILE A 20 -43.07 -44.26 -24.22
N ILE A 21 -43.26 -43.75 -25.45
CA ILE A 21 -42.18 -43.49 -26.42
C ILE A 21 -41.63 -42.06 -26.25
N SER A 22 -42.29 -41.20 -25.47
CA SER A 22 -41.90 -39.80 -25.24
C SER A 22 -41.25 -39.57 -23.87
N CYS A 23 -40.44 -40.51 -23.41
CA CYS A 23 -39.55 -40.32 -22.27
C CYS A 23 -38.09 -40.43 -22.75
N SER A 24 -37.63 -39.52 -23.61
CA SER A 24 -36.22 -39.16 -23.58
C SER A 24 -35.98 -38.42 -22.27
N ASN A 25 -34.99 -38.86 -21.50
CA ASN A 25 -34.62 -38.18 -20.27
C ASN A 25 -34.16 -36.76 -20.65
N PRO A 26 -34.80 -35.67 -20.17
CA PRO A 26 -34.37 -34.30 -20.48
C PRO A 26 -33.02 -33.93 -19.84
N TRP A 27 -32.37 -34.92 -19.22
CA TRP A 27 -31.02 -34.88 -18.67
C TRP A 27 -29.97 -35.32 -19.69
N ASP A 28 -30.27 -36.25 -20.62
CA ASP A 28 -29.30 -36.70 -21.62
C ASP A 28 -28.99 -35.58 -22.64
N ASP A 29 -29.99 -34.78 -23.00
CA ASP A 29 -29.83 -33.58 -23.85
C ASP A 29 -29.07 -32.44 -23.15
N ARG A 30 -28.83 -32.52 -21.84
CA ARG A 30 -28.00 -31.57 -21.08
C ARG A 30 -26.59 -32.10 -20.78
N ILE A 31 -26.33 -33.39 -21.03
CA ILE A 31 -25.05 -34.03 -20.73
C ILE A 31 -24.08 -33.92 -21.92
N ASP A 32 -24.57 -33.88 -23.16
CA ASP A 32 -23.74 -33.63 -24.34
C ASP A 32 -24.31 -32.45 -25.13
N ASN A 33 -23.80 -31.24 -24.87
CA ASN A 33 -24.11 -30.05 -25.67
C ASN A 33 -23.57 -30.16 -27.12
N GLY A 34 -22.96 -31.29 -27.50
CA GLY A 34 -22.33 -31.49 -28.81
C GLY A 34 -20.97 -30.79 -28.96
N ASP A 35 -20.50 -30.10 -27.91
CA ASP A 35 -19.23 -29.41 -27.92
C ASP A 35 -18.08 -30.42 -27.75
N ALA A 36 -17.37 -30.64 -28.87
CA ALA A 36 -16.23 -31.55 -28.93
C ALA A 36 -15.11 -31.16 -27.93
N ASN A 37 -15.02 -29.89 -27.53
CA ASN A 37 -13.99 -29.40 -26.61
C ASN A 37 -14.17 -29.96 -25.18
N LEU A 38 -15.39 -30.33 -24.78
CA LEU A 38 -15.65 -30.91 -23.45
C LEU A 38 -15.00 -32.29 -23.25
N LYS A 39 -14.59 -32.95 -24.35
CA LYS A 39 -13.96 -34.28 -24.33
C LYS A 39 -12.43 -34.22 -24.28
N VAL A 40 -11.84 -33.06 -24.53
CA VAL A 40 -10.39 -32.82 -24.59
C VAL A 40 -9.94 -31.86 -23.48
N ASN A 41 -8.64 -31.84 -23.19
CA ASN A 41 -8.09 -30.85 -22.25
C ASN A 41 -7.93 -29.46 -22.92
N LEU A 42 -7.67 -28.43 -22.11
CA LEU A 42 -7.58 -27.06 -22.58
C LEU A 42 -6.47 -26.85 -23.63
N SER A 43 -5.33 -27.52 -23.47
CA SER A 43 -4.22 -27.42 -24.44
C SER A 43 -4.60 -27.99 -25.80
N GLU A 44 -5.29 -29.14 -25.81
CA GLU A 44 -5.80 -29.78 -27.02
C GLU A 44 -6.90 -28.94 -27.68
N ALA A 45 -7.83 -28.39 -26.90
CA ALA A 45 -8.90 -27.52 -27.42
C ALA A 45 -8.32 -26.27 -28.12
N ILE A 46 -7.30 -25.63 -27.52
CA ILE A 46 -6.59 -24.49 -28.11
C ILE A 46 -5.86 -24.90 -29.39
N ALA A 47 -5.17 -26.05 -29.39
CA ALA A 47 -4.45 -26.55 -30.56
C ALA A 47 -5.38 -26.91 -31.74
N ASN A 48 -6.60 -27.36 -31.45
CA ASN A 48 -7.63 -27.69 -32.46
C ASN A 48 -8.32 -26.45 -33.05
N THR A 49 -7.98 -25.24 -32.58
CA THR A 49 -8.63 -23.99 -33.00
C THR A 49 -7.73 -23.23 -33.99
N PRO A 50 -8.06 -23.17 -35.30
CA PRO A 50 -7.15 -22.64 -36.33
C PRO A 50 -6.79 -21.15 -36.17
N GLU A 51 -7.73 -20.33 -35.68
CA GLU A 51 -7.55 -18.88 -35.55
C GLU A 51 -6.56 -18.45 -34.45
N VAL A 52 -6.13 -19.40 -33.62
CA VAL A 52 -5.17 -19.19 -32.51
C VAL A 52 -3.93 -20.08 -32.59
N SER A 53 -3.70 -20.70 -33.75
CA SER A 53 -2.62 -21.70 -33.95
C SER A 53 -1.22 -21.19 -33.59
N GLN A 54 -0.93 -19.89 -33.78
CA GLN A 54 0.37 -19.32 -33.43
C GLN A 54 0.61 -19.33 -31.92
N PHE A 55 -0.39 -18.96 -31.12
CA PHE A 55 -0.29 -19.01 -29.67
C PHE A 55 -0.16 -20.45 -29.16
N ALA A 56 -0.88 -21.40 -29.78
CA ALA A 56 -0.78 -22.81 -29.44
C ALA A 56 0.66 -23.36 -29.62
N GLN A 57 1.37 -22.94 -30.67
CA GLN A 57 2.78 -23.31 -30.87
C GLN A 57 3.68 -22.75 -29.76
N LEU A 58 3.46 -21.49 -29.35
CA LEU A 58 4.23 -20.89 -28.26
C LEU A 58 3.97 -21.54 -26.89
N LEU A 59 2.75 -22.02 -26.63
CA LEU A 59 2.45 -22.80 -25.43
C LEU A 59 3.31 -24.05 -25.33
N VAL A 60 3.48 -24.77 -26.45
CA VAL A 60 4.35 -25.96 -26.54
C VAL A 60 5.82 -25.57 -26.41
N GLN A 61 6.25 -24.51 -27.11
CA GLN A 61 7.63 -24.02 -27.03
C GLN A 61 8.03 -23.63 -25.60
N ALA A 62 7.13 -22.99 -24.86
CA ALA A 62 7.36 -22.58 -23.48
C ALA A 62 7.04 -23.68 -22.44
N GLY A 63 6.53 -24.85 -22.88
CA GLY A 63 6.22 -25.99 -22.03
C GLY A 63 4.97 -25.86 -21.14
N TYR A 64 4.09 -24.89 -21.42
CA TYR A 64 2.82 -24.72 -20.67
C TYR A 64 1.71 -25.62 -21.17
N ASP A 65 1.86 -26.26 -22.34
CA ASP A 65 0.99 -27.34 -22.80
C ASP A 65 0.82 -28.42 -21.72
N LYS A 66 1.93 -28.84 -21.09
CA LYS A 66 1.92 -29.83 -20.01
C LYS A 66 1.27 -29.31 -18.73
N VAL A 67 1.40 -28.02 -18.44
CA VAL A 67 0.78 -27.38 -17.27
C VAL A 67 -0.73 -27.30 -17.44
N LEU A 68 -1.18 -26.95 -18.65
CA LEU A 68 -2.58 -26.86 -19.03
C LEU A 68 -3.23 -28.22 -19.28
N ALA A 69 -2.46 -29.30 -19.39
CA ALA A 69 -2.97 -30.67 -19.41
C ALA A 69 -3.24 -31.25 -18.01
N ASP A 70 -2.72 -30.62 -16.94
CA ASP A 70 -2.92 -31.05 -15.56
C ASP A 70 -4.40 -30.92 -15.13
N SER A 71 -4.82 -31.71 -14.14
CA SER A 71 -6.23 -31.82 -13.68
C SER A 71 -6.71 -30.64 -12.83
N LYS A 72 -6.19 -29.44 -13.08
CA LYS A 72 -6.58 -28.20 -12.41
C LYS A 72 -7.45 -27.36 -13.34
N SER A 73 -8.32 -26.53 -12.75
CA SER A 73 -9.15 -25.60 -13.51
C SER A 73 -8.36 -24.35 -13.89
N TYR A 74 -8.27 -24.09 -15.20
CA TYR A 74 -7.61 -22.91 -15.76
C TYR A 74 -8.58 -22.03 -16.55
N THR A 75 -8.22 -20.75 -16.68
CA THR A 75 -8.74 -19.89 -17.75
C THR A 75 -7.57 -19.39 -18.58
N VAL A 76 -7.70 -19.47 -19.90
CA VAL A 76 -6.68 -18.96 -20.83
C VAL A 76 -7.28 -17.93 -21.77
N PHE A 77 -6.67 -16.75 -21.80
CA PHE A 77 -7.00 -15.73 -22.78
C PHE A 77 -6.07 -15.92 -23.97
N VAL A 78 -6.62 -16.28 -25.12
CA VAL A 78 -5.85 -16.73 -26.28
C VAL A 78 -5.92 -15.66 -27.37
N PRO A 79 -4.81 -15.00 -27.71
CA PRO A 79 -4.80 -14.02 -28.79
C PRO A 79 -5.01 -14.69 -30.15
N THR A 80 -5.75 -14.03 -31.06
CA THR A 80 -5.83 -14.47 -32.46
C THR A 80 -4.47 -14.41 -33.15
N ASN A 81 -4.34 -15.09 -34.28
CA ASN A 81 -3.13 -15.03 -35.12
C ASN A 81 -2.80 -13.59 -35.56
N GLU A 82 -3.82 -12.74 -35.79
CA GLU A 82 -3.63 -11.32 -36.10
C GLU A 82 -3.07 -10.54 -34.92
N ALA A 83 -3.58 -10.82 -33.71
CA ALA A 83 -3.08 -10.22 -32.47
C ALA A 83 -1.64 -10.65 -32.17
N MET A 84 -1.32 -11.92 -32.44
CA MET A 84 0.02 -12.49 -32.30
C MET A 84 1.03 -11.88 -33.27
N ALA A 85 0.60 -11.50 -34.48
CA ALA A 85 1.45 -10.81 -35.45
C ALA A 85 1.94 -9.43 -34.97
N GLN A 86 1.28 -8.82 -33.97
CA GLN A 86 1.68 -7.54 -33.37
C GLN A 86 2.64 -7.71 -32.18
N VAL A 87 2.96 -8.93 -31.76
CA VAL A 87 3.86 -9.19 -30.64
C VAL A 87 5.30 -8.96 -31.08
N SER A 88 6.06 -8.19 -30.28
CA SER A 88 7.46 -7.87 -30.58
C SER A 88 8.34 -9.12 -30.59
N ALA A 89 9.26 -9.21 -31.55
CA ALA A 89 10.23 -10.30 -31.65
C ALA A 89 11.12 -10.44 -30.41
N GLU A 90 11.35 -9.37 -29.66
CA GLU A 90 12.09 -9.39 -28.39
C GLU A 90 11.46 -10.32 -27.35
N ILE A 91 10.12 -10.36 -27.28
CA ILE A 91 9.39 -11.26 -26.38
C ILE A 91 9.48 -12.71 -26.86
N LEU A 92 9.40 -12.93 -28.17
CA LEU A 92 9.33 -14.27 -28.76
C LEU A 92 10.69 -14.98 -28.78
N ASN A 93 11.78 -14.22 -28.87
CA ASN A 93 13.14 -14.74 -28.97
C ASN A 93 13.83 -14.93 -27.61
N ASP A 94 13.38 -14.26 -26.56
CA ASP A 94 13.91 -14.42 -25.21
C ASP A 94 13.07 -15.42 -24.40
N SER A 95 13.69 -16.49 -23.91
CA SER A 95 13.00 -17.57 -23.20
C SER A 95 12.30 -17.07 -21.92
N ASP A 96 12.93 -16.15 -21.19
CA ASP A 96 12.36 -15.62 -19.94
C ASP A 96 11.19 -14.66 -20.22
N ALA A 97 11.30 -13.81 -21.24
CA ALA A 97 10.22 -12.93 -21.68
C ALA A 97 9.04 -13.73 -22.24
N LEU A 98 9.29 -14.75 -23.06
CA LEU A 98 8.26 -15.65 -23.58
C LEU A 98 7.52 -16.36 -22.45
N ASN A 99 8.25 -16.87 -21.46
CA ASN A 99 7.66 -17.48 -20.26
C ASN A 99 6.74 -16.50 -19.52
N LYS A 100 7.18 -15.26 -19.28
CA LYS A 100 6.36 -14.23 -18.62
C LYS A 100 5.13 -13.87 -19.45
N PHE A 101 5.30 -13.77 -20.77
CA PHE A 101 4.21 -13.49 -21.70
C PHE A 101 3.13 -14.56 -21.66
N ILE A 102 3.49 -15.84 -21.80
CA ILE A 102 2.53 -16.96 -21.75
C ILE A 102 1.83 -17.01 -20.39
N ARG A 103 2.57 -16.86 -19.29
CA ARG A 103 1.99 -16.83 -17.94
C ARG A 103 1.01 -15.68 -17.70
N ASN A 104 1.10 -14.60 -18.48
CA ASN A 104 0.18 -13.46 -18.38
C ASN A 104 -1.13 -13.67 -19.13
N HIS A 105 -1.26 -14.78 -19.87
CA HIS A 105 -2.49 -15.20 -20.55
C HIS A 105 -3.22 -16.33 -19.79
N ILE A 106 -2.55 -16.97 -18.83
CA ILE A 106 -3.09 -18.08 -18.05
C ILE A 106 -3.47 -17.59 -16.65
N THR A 107 -4.62 -17.99 -16.14
CA THR A 107 -5.00 -17.82 -14.74
C THR A 107 -5.52 -19.13 -14.15
N LEU A 108 -5.38 -19.25 -12.83
CA LEU A 108 -5.98 -20.34 -12.07
C LEU A 108 -7.44 -20.00 -11.82
N THR A 109 -8.30 -21.03 -11.79
CA THR A 109 -9.76 -20.94 -11.72
C THR A 109 -10.44 -20.62 -13.05
N THR A 110 -11.72 -20.97 -13.14
CA THR A 110 -12.54 -20.81 -14.35
C THR A 110 -13.33 -19.52 -14.28
N PHE A 111 -13.03 -18.58 -15.16
CA PHE A 111 -13.75 -17.32 -15.32
C PHE A 111 -14.56 -17.38 -16.61
N SER A 112 -15.88 -17.49 -16.49
CA SER A 112 -16.80 -17.35 -17.63
C SER A 112 -17.05 -15.88 -17.96
N SER A 113 -17.59 -15.58 -19.14
CA SER A 113 -18.07 -14.24 -19.50
C SER A 113 -19.26 -13.81 -18.63
N ILE A 114 -20.08 -14.77 -18.17
CA ILE A 114 -21.21 -14.51 -17.29
C ILE A 114 -20.72 -14.48 -15.85
N ARG A 115 -20.67 -13.29 -15.26
CA ARG A 115 -20.22 -13.09 -13.87
C ARG A 115 -21.12 -12.13 -13.12
N LYS A 116 -21.09 -12.25 -11.79
CA LYS A 116 -21.86 -11.41 -10.88
C LYS A 116 -21.28 -10.00 -10.74
N GLU A 117 -19.96 -9.89 -10.79
CA GLU A 117 -19.25 -8.61 -10.71
C GLU A 117 -18.92 -8.12 -12.13
N GLU A 118 -19.21 -6.86 -12.42
CA GLU A 118 -18.88 -6.25 -13.71
C GLU A 118 -17.36 -6.17 -13.90
N ASN A 119 -16.60 -5.78 -12.87
CA ASN A 119 -15.15 -5.67 -12.96
C ASN A 119 -14.50 -6.57 -11.92
N THR A 120 -13.79 -7.60 -12.37
CA THR A 120 -13.07 -8.54 -11.49
C THR A 120 -11.57 -8.45 -11.75
N GLN A 121 -10.79 -8.19 -10.70
CA GLN A 121 -9.34 -8.21 -10.79
C GLN A 121 -8.83 -9.65 -10.66
N ILE A 122 -8.23 -10.17 -11.73
CA ILE A 122 -7.78 -11.54 -11.87
C ILE A 122 -6.27 -11.60 -11.73
N ARG A 123 -5.78 -12.48 -10.85
CA ARG A 123 -4.36 -12.78 -10.74
C ARG A 123 -3.95 -13.74 -11.86
N MET A 124 -3.04 -13.32 -12.71
CA MET A 124 -2.45 -14.16 -13.74
C MET A 124 -1.38 -15.09 -13.14
N PHE A 125 -1.04 -16.16 -13.86
CA PHE A 125 -0.02 -17.11 -13.45
C PHE A 125 1.36 -16.43 -13.31
N GLY A 126 1.58 -15.32 -14.03
CA GLY A 126 2.78 -14.49 -14.01
C GLY A 126 2.82 -13.44 -12.89
N THR A 127 2.04 -13.61 -11.82
CA THR A 127 1.89 -12.71 -10.64
C THR A 127 1.28 -11.33 -10.88
N LYS A 128 1.19 -10.88 -12.14
CA LYS A 128 0.45 -9.68 -12.55
C LYS A 128 -1.05 -9.83 -12.34
N TYR A 129 -1.74 -8.70 -12.21
CA TYR A 129 -3.20 -8.66 -12.15
C TYR A 129 -3.74 -7.96 -13.40
N LEU A 130 -4.79 -8.54 -13.99
CA LEU A 130 -5.53 -7.95 -15.10
C LEU A 130 -6.99 -7.81 -14.70
N THR A 131 -7.67 -6.80 -15.24
CA THR A 131 -9.09 -6.55 -14.90
C THR A 131 -9.97 -7.12 -16.01
N PHE A 132 -10.79 -8.12 -15.68
CA PHE A 132 -11.85 -8.57 -16.57
C PHE A 132 -13.04 -7.64 -16.42
N LYS A 133 -13.28 -6.82 -17.46
CA LYS A 133 -14.29 -5.77 -17.51
C LYS A 133 -15.52 -6.25 -18.30
N GLY A 134 -16.66 -6.29 -17.64
CA GLY A 134 -17.91 -6.85 -18.16
C GLY A 134 -17.75 -8.27 -18.67
N SER A 135 -18.52 -8.65 -19.69
CA SER A 135 -18.39 -9.93 -20.38
C SER A 135 -17.45 -9.88 -21.60
N THR A 136 -16.93 -8.71 -21.94
CA THR A 136 -16.36 -8.46 -23.28
C THR A 136 -14.88 -8.09 -23.29
N MET A 137 -14.26 -7.74 -22.17
CA MET A 137 -12.87 -7.24 -22.17
C MET A 137 -12.02 -7.78 -21.04
N ILE A 138 -10.73 -7.97 -21.34
CA ILE A 138 -9.66 -8.22 -20.36
C ILE A 138 -8.60 -7.12 -20.52
N ASP A 139 -8.54 -6.24 -19.53
CA ASP A 139 -7.81 -4.96 -19.57
C ASP A 139 -8.10 -4.12 -20.82
N ASP A 140 -7.18 -4.09 -21.77
CA ASP A 140 -7.28 -3.34 -23.04
C ASP A 140 -7.57 -4.25 -24.25
N ALA A 141 -7.79 -5.55 -24.04
CA ALA A 141 -8.10 -6.52 -25.08
C ALA A 141 -9.59 -6.88 -25.09
N THR A 142 -10.18 -6.94 -26.27
CA THR A 142 -11.57 -7.35 -26.49
C THR A 142 -11.64 -8.86 -26.68
N ILE A 143 -12.60 -9.50 -26.04
CA ILE A 143 -12.93 -10.91 -26.24
C ILE A 143 -13.75 -11.02 -27.52
N VAL A 144 -13.16 -11.62 -28.54
CA VAL A 144 -13.77 -11.89 -29.85
C VAL A 144 -14.74 -13.06 -29.75
N SER A 145 -14.34 -14.10 -29.03
CA SER A 145 -15.13 -15.32 -28.86
C SER A 145 -14.92 -15.86 -27.45
N ALA A 146 -16.00 -15.89 -26.65
CA ALA A 146 -15.94 -16.19 -25.23
C ALA A 146 -16.42 -17.62 -24.92
N ASP A 147 -16.07 -18.10 -23.72
CA ASP A 147 -16.64 -19.30 -23.09
C ASP A 147 -16.42 -20.62 -23.85
N HIS A 148 -15.22 -20.83 -24.39
CA HIS A 148 -14.85 -22.13 -24.97
C HIS A 148 -14.47 -23.10 -23.86
N TYR A 149 -15.40 -23.97 -23.48
CA TYR A 149 -15.21 -24.90 -22.37
C TYR A 149 -14.42 -26.14 -22.79
N ALA A 150 -13.46 -26.53 -21.95
CA ALA A 150 -12.73 -27.78 -22.07
C ALA A 150 -12.84 -28.59 -20.77
N LYS A 151 -12.35 -29.83 -20.77
CA LYS A 151 -12.45 -30.75 -19.62
C LYS A 151 -11.91 -30.17 -18.30
N ASN A 152 -10.89 -29.32 -18.37
CA ASN A 152 -10.19 -28.75 -17.22
C ASN A 152 -10.13 -27.22 -17.24
N GLY A 153 -11.06 -26.55 -17.92
CA GLY A 153 -11.06 -25.09 -17.91
C GLY A 153 -11.92 -24.43 -18.98
N VAL A 154 -11.66 -23.15 -19.20
CA VAL A 154 -12.27 -22.35 -20.26
C VAL A 154 -11.21 -21.51 -20.95
N PHE A 155 -11.35 -21.26 -22.25
CA PHE A 155 -10.54 -20.25 -22.91
C PHE A 155 -11.41 -19.21 -23.61
N HIS A 156 -10.86 -18.01 -23.74
CA HIS A 156 -11.48 -16.87 -24.40
C HIS A 156 -10.53 -16.38 -25.48
N ILE A 157 -11.04 -16.17 -26.68
CA ILE A 157 -10.25 -15.67 -27.81
C ILE A 157 -10.29 -14.15 -27.79
N ILE A 158 -9.13 -13.50 -27.86
CA ILE A 158 -8.96 -12.05 -27.71
C ILE A 158 -8.30 -11.41 -28.95
N ASP A 159 -8.65 -10.16 -29.22
CA ASP A 159 -8.17 -9.39 -30.38
C ASP A 159 -6.76 -8.77 -30.18
N LYS A 160 -6.20 -8.88 -28.97
CA LYS A 160 -4.94 -8.25 -28.60
C LYS A 160 -4.17 -9.10 -27.61
N ALA A 161 -2.86 -9.24 -27.82
CA ALA A 161 -1.99 -9.97 -26.90
C ALA A 161 -1.82 -9.23 -25.56
N LEU A 162 -1.88 -9.99 -24.46
CA LEU A 162 -1.71 -9.51 -23.09
C LEU A 162 -0.23 -9.45 -22.72
N THR A 163 0.46 -8.45 -23.25
CA THR A 163 1.87 -8.20 -22.90
C THR A 163 1.98 -7.76 -21.43
N PRO A 164 2.84 -8.39 -20.60
CA PRO A 164 3.03 -7.99 -19.21
C PRO A 164 3.51 -6.54 -19.10
N LYS A 165 2.71 -5.67 -18.47
CA LYS A 165 3.14 -4.33 -18.10
C LYS A 165 4.12 -4.40 -16.92
N LEU A 166 5.14 -3.54 -16.90
CA LEU A 166 5.97 -3.34 -15.72
C LEU A 166 5.10 -2.86 -14.55
N ASN A 167 5.48 -3.20 -13.32
CA ASN A 167 4.96 -2.49 -12.15
C ASN A 167 5.77 -1.21 -11.88
N ILE A 168 5.28 -0.35 -10.97
CA ILE A 168 5.95 0.91 -10.64
C ILE A 168 7.39 0.70 -10.20
N TRP A 169 7.67 -0.33 -9.38
CA TRP A 169 9.04 -0.60 -8.94
C TRP A 169 9.95 -1.11 -10.06
N GLU A 170 9.44 -1.94 -10.96
CA GLU A 170 10.14 -2.40 -12.16
C GLU A 170 10.44 -1.24 -13.11
N TYR A 171 9.50 -0.30 -13.26
CA TYR A 171 9.71 0.94 -14.01
C TYR A 171 10.78 1.82 -13.35
N VAL A 172 10.76 2.00 -12.03
CA VAL A 172 11.81 2.73 -11.31
C VAL A 172 13.18 2.07 -11.54
N LYS A 173 13.26 0.74 -11.49
CA LYS A 173 14.49 -0.01 -11.83
C LYS A 173 14.98 0.25 -13.26
N SER A 174 14.06 0.32 -14.24
CA SER A 174 14.46 0.60 -15.63
C SER A 174 14.96 2.03 -15.84
N GLN A 175 14.73 2.94 -14.88
CA GLN A 175 15.16 4.34 -14.92
C GLN A 175 16.40 4.64 -14.04
N ASP A 176 17.07 3.62 -13.47
CA ASP A 176 18.22 3.79 -12.57
C ASP A 176 19.32 4.71 -13.15
N GLY A 177 19.65 4.56 -14.44
CA GLY A 177 20.67 5.38 -15.10
C GLY A 177 20.19 6.74 -15.64
N ASN A 178 18.87 6.98 -15.64
CA ASN A 178 18.24 8.12 -16.33
C ASN A 178 17.52 9.10 -15.40
N SER A 179 17.35 8.76 -14.12
CA SER A 179 16.66 9.59 -13.13
C SER A 179 17.36 9.53 -11.79
N ALA A 180 17.75 10.69 -11.27
CA ALA A 180 18.38 10.82 -9.96
C ALA A 180 17.45 10.35 -8.83
N MET A 181 16.13 10.58 -8.95
CA MET A 181 15.15 10.11 -7.98
C MET A 181 15.05 8.57 -8.01
N SER A 182 14.98 7.95 -9.20
CA SER A 182 14.96 6.49 -9.32
C SER A 182 16.25 5.86 -8.79
N HIS A 183 17.40 6.38 -9.18
CA HIS A 183 18.70 5.94 -8.68
C HIS A 183 18.77 5.97 -7.14
N TYR A 184 18.31 7.09 -6.56
CA TYR A 184 18.25 7.26 -5.12
C TYR A 184 17.34 6.22 -4.45
N LEU A 185 16.13 5.98 -4.97
CA LEU A 185 15.20 4.99 -4.42
C LEU A 185 15.82 3.59 -4.40
N LEU A 186 16.55 3.21 -5.45
CA LEU A 186 17.21 1.90 -5.56
C LEU A 186 18.39 1.77 -4.59
N SER A 187 19.13 2.86 -4.34
CA SER A 187 20.25 2.90 -3.40
C SER A 187 19.85 2.54 -1.95
N LEU A 188 18.56 2.72 -1.59
CA LEU A 188 18.00 2.39 -0.27
C LEU A 188 17.87 0.89 0.01
N LYS A 189 18.29 0.04 -0.94
CA LYS A 189 18.56 -1.38 -0.70
C LYS A 189 19.91 -1.59 -0.01
N ALA A 190 20.91 -0.77 -0.35
CA ALA A 190 22.21 -0.80 0.30
C ALA A 190 22.20 0.00 1.59
N PHE A 191 21.56 1.18 1.57
CA PHE A 191 21.49 2.10 2.70
C PHE A 191 20.18 1.99 3.50
N SER A 192 20.28 1.83 4.82
CA SER A 192 19.13 1.78 5.73
C SER A 192 18.82 3.16 6.32
N ILE A 193 17.60 3.66 6.14
CA ILE A 193 17.17 4.95 6.72
C ILE A 193 16.94 4.82 8.23
N TYR A 194 16.36 3.70 8.65
CA TYR A 194 16.07 3.41 10.05
C TYR A 194 16.86 2.20 10.56
N THR A 195 17.18 2.20 11.85
CA THR A 195 17.88 1.07 12.51
C THR A 195 17.06 -0.23 12.42
N SER A 196 15.74 -0.13 12.47
CA SER A 196 14.81 -1.26 12.27
C SER A 196 14.91 -1.90 10.87
N ASP A 197 15.47 -1.20 9.89
CA ASP A 197 15.60 -1.71 8.52
C ASP A 197 16.79 -2.64 8.38
N VAL A 198 17.86 -2.38 9.13
CA VAL A 198 19.04 -3.26 9.19
C VAL A 198 18.65 -4.66 9.67
N ALA A 199 17.88 -4.76 10.76
CA ALA A 199 17.42 -6.05 11.28
C ALA A 199 16.56 -6.82 10.27
N GLY A 200 15.68 -6.11 9.55
CA GLY A 200 14.84 -6.72 8.50
C GLY A 200 15.66 -7.23 7.31
N LYS A 201 16.72 -6.51 6.94
CA LYS A 201 17.64 -6.92 5.87
C LYS A 201 18.43 -8.17 6.26
N THR A 202 19.02 -8.21 7.45
CA THR A 202 19.75 -9.39 7.95
C THR A 202 18.85 -10.63 8.01
N LEU A 203 17.58 -10.46 8.43
CA LEU A 203 16.60 -11.55 8.41
C LEU A 203 16.28 -12.01 6.98
N SER A 204 16.12 -11.08 6.04
CA SER A 204 15.86 -11.42 4.63
C SER A 204 17.03 -12.18 3.99
N GLU A 205 18.27 -11.84 4.35
CA GLU A 205 19.49 -12.49 3.86
C GLU A 205 19.63 -13.91 4.41
N SER A 206 19.21 -14.16 5.67
CA SER A 206 19.30 -15.49 6.28
C SER A 206 18.24 -16.48 5.78
N ILE A 207 17.06 -16.00 5.36
CA ILE A 207 15.95 -16.85 4.88
C ILE A 207 15.94 -17.07 3.36
N GLY A 208 16.82 -16.40 2.60
CA GLY A 208 16.85 -16.52 1.13
C GLY A 208 15.55 -16.07 0.47
N ALA A 209 15.09 -14.84 0.77
CA ALA A 209 13.71 -14.37 0.57
C ALA A 209 13.14 -14.34 -0.87
N GLY A 210 13.81 -14.90 -1.88
CA GLY A 210 13.28 -15.05 -3.24
C GLY A 210 12.70 -13.75 -3.82
N TYR A 211 11.59 -13.84 -4.55
CA TYR A 211 10.93 -12.74 -5.26
C TYR A 211 10.50 -11.54 -4.38
N LEU A 212 10.41 -11.70 -3.05
CA LEU A 212 10.02 -10.63 -2.11
C LEU A 212 11.21 -9.89 -1.48
N ALA A 213 12.45 -10.23 -1.85
CA ALA A 213 13.66 -9.67 -1.25
C ALA A 213 13.68 -8.14 -1.23
N ASP A 214 13.32 -7.47 -2.33
CA ASP A 214 13.35 -6.00 -2.39
C ASP A 214 12.35 -5.34 -1.42
N SER A 215 11.19 -5.97 -1.21
CA SER A 215 10.15 -5.43 -0.31
C SER A 215 10.58 -5.42 1.16
N LEU A 216 11.48 -6.33 1.52
CA LEU A 216 11.99 -6.49 2.90
C LEU A 216 13.35 -5.80 3.11
N THR A 217 14.11 -5.58 2.04
CA THR A 217 15.48 -5.07 2.11
C THR A 217 15.61 -3.59 1.73
N ASN A 218 14.66 -3.03 0.96
CA ASN A 218 14.68 -1.62 0.59
C ASN A 218 13.89 -0.77 1.60
N SER A 219 14.55 0.24 2.17
CA SER A 219 13.96 1.12 3.20
C SER A 219 12.72 1.87 2.72
N TYR A 220 12.65 2.22 1.44
CA TYR A 220 11.49 2.91 0.88
C TYR A 220 10.27 2.00 0.83
N LEU A 221 10.41 0.81 0.23
CA LEU A 221 9.32 -0.14 0.05
C LEU A 221 8.71 -0.61 1.39
N LYS A 222 9.53 -0.63 2.45
CA LYS A 222 9.11 -1.01 3.79
C LYS A 222 8.36 0.10 4.54
N ASN A 223 8.81 1.34 4.43
CA ASN A 223 8.32 2.44 5.28
C ASN A 223 7.30 3.36 4.58
N VAL A 224 7.27 3.39 3.24
CA VAL A 224 6.40 4.29 2.46
C VAL A 224 5.24 3.53 1.84
N TYR A 225 5.41 2.99 0.65
CA TYR A 225 4.47 2.07 0.00
C TYR A 225 5.29 1.01 -0.73
N ASN A 226 4.83 -0.23 -0.66
CA ASN A 226 5.45 -1.30 -1.43
C ASN A 226 4.99 -1.21 -2.88
N LEU A 227 5.71 -0.42 -3.68
CA LEU A 227 5.47 -0.20 -5.11
C LEU A 227 5.77 -1.43 -5.98
N ASN A 228 6.32 -2.51 -5.39
CA ASN A 228 6.50 -3.80 -6.05
C ASN A 228 5.30 -4.74 -5.81
N ASN A 229 4.36 -4.37 -4.94
CA ASN A 229 3.18 -5.18 -4.67
C ASN A 229 2.14 -4.98 -5.79
N GLU A 230 1.85 -6.05 -6.53
CA GLU A 230 0.88 -6.07 -7.63
C GLU A 230 -0.58 -6.01 -7.17
N LYS A 231 -0.87 -6.34 -5.92
CA LYS A 231 -2.25 -6.36 -5.40
C LYS A 231 -2.82 -4.96 -5.20
N ASN A 232 -1.96 -3.99 -4.89
CA ASN A 232 -2.37 -2.62 -4.58
C ASN A 232 -2.07 -1.71 -5.77
N SER A 233 -2.92 -0.71 -5.99
CA SER A 233 -2.69 0.30 -7.01
C SER A 233 -2.17 1.61 -6.40
N TYR A 234 -1.19 2.24 -7.05
CA TYR A 234 -0.59 3.50 -6.60
C TYR A 234 -0.47 4.53 -7.72
N THR A 235 -0.20 5.77 -7.32
CA THR A 235 0.22 6.86 -8.21
C THR A 235 1.58 7.36 -7.74
N LEU A 236 2.58 7.37 -8.61
CA LEU A 236 3.91 7.89 -8.33
C LEU A 236 4.17 9.14 -9.18
N PHE A 237 4.56 10.23 -8.52
CA PHE A 237 5.12 11.39 -9.18
C PHE A 237 6.64 11.24 -9.23
N LEU A 238 7.17 10.96 -10.42
CA LEU A 238 8.61 10.86 -10.63
C LEU A 238 9.11 12.20 -11.17
N MET A 239 9.91 12.91 -10.38
CA MET A 239 10.42 14.22 -10.79
C MET A 239 11.62 14.10 -11.73
N GLU A 240 11.71 15.01 -12.70
CA GLU A 240 12.95 15.29 -13.42
C GLU A 240 14.02 15.82 -12.46
N ASP A 241 15.29 15.56 -12.80
CA ASP A 241 16.42 15.79 -11.90
C ASP A 241 16.53 17.23 -11.39
N ALA A 242 16.24 18.23 -12.24
CA ALA A 242 16.28 19.63 -11.85
C ALA A 242 15.23 19.95 -10.77
N GLY A 243 13.99 19.49 -10.96
CA GLY A 243 12.91 19.67 -9.99
C GLY A 243 13.17 18.91 -8.69
N TYR A 244 13.62 17.66 -8.80
CA TYR A 244 13.98 16.82 -7.66
C TYR A 244 15.08 17.46 -6.81
N ASN A 245 16.20 17.87 -7.43
CA ASN A 245 17.34 18.46 -6.74
C ASN A 245 17.00 19.82 -6.10
N SER A 246 16.15 20.63 -6.76
CA SER A 246 15.62 21.86 -6.18
C SER A 246 14.80 21.57 -4.91
N GLU A 247 13.93 20.57 -4.95
CA GLU A 247 13.08 20.20 -3.83
C GLU A 247 13.90 19.64 -2.65
N VAL A 248 14.90 18.79 -2.94
CA VAL A 248 15.85 18.28 -1.94
C VAL A 248 16.63 19.42 -1.28
N THR A 249 17.10 20.38 -2.08
CA THR A 249 17.85 21.54 -1.57
C THR A 249 16.99 22.41 -0.67
N LYS A 250 15.73 22.65 -1.05
CA LYS A 250 14.75 23.43 -0.27
C LYS A 250 14.53 22.86 1.13
N VAL A 251 14.53 21.53 1.27
CA VAL A 251 14.27 20.88 2.57
C VAL A 251 15.52 20.58 3.39
N LYS A 252 16.70 20.58 2.76
CA LYS A 252 17.98 20.28 3.40
C LYS A 252 18.20 21.02 4.73
N PRO A 253 17.87 22.33 4.88
CA PRO A 253 18.04 23.04 6.14
C PRO A 253 17.22 22.49 7.31
N TYR A 254 16.14 21.74 7.04
CA TYR A 254 15.22 21.19 8.04
C TYR A 254 15.50 19.72 8.36
N LEU A 255 16.49 19.11 7.71
CA LEU A 255 16.80 17.69 7.82
C LEU A 255 18.28 17.46 8.14
N ILE A 256 18.89 18.39 8.88
CA ILE A 256 20.28 18.30 9.32
C ILE A 256 20.44 17.03 10.14
N LYS A 257 21.28 16.11 9.67
CA LYS A 257 21.54 14.83 10.32
C LYS A 257 23.05 14.61 10.40
N PRO A 258 23.64 14.55 11.62
CA PRO A 258 25.06 14.31 11.76
C PRO A 258 25.41 12.92 11.22
N SER A 259 26.55 12.84 10.56
CA SER A 259 27.08 11.59 10.03
C SER A 259 28.22 11.09 10.90
N ASN A 260 28.24 9.78 11.16
CA ASN A 260 29.37 9.13 11.83
C ASN A 260 30.52 8.83 10.87
N SER A 261 30.38 9.13 9.58
CA SER A 261 31.40 8.98 8.55
C SER A 261 31.57 10.28 7.77
N VAL A 262 32.82 10.71 7.58
CA VAL A 262 33.16 11.89 6.77
C VAL A 262 32.87 11.70 5.27
N THR A 263 32.72 10.46 4.80
CA THR A 263 32.44 10.15 3.39
C THR A 263 30.96 10.10 3.06
N VAL A 264 30.07 10.20 4.06
CA VAL A 264 28.63 10.04 3.90
C VAL A 264 27.93 11.34 4.31
N ASP A 265 27.27 12.02 3.37
CA ASP A 265 26.37 13.14 3.68
C ASP A 265 25.00 12.60 4.11
N SER A 266 24.88 12.29 5.40
CA SER A 266 23.63 11.81 6.01
C SER A 266 22.48 12.83 5.87
N THR A 267 22.79 14.13 5.82
CA THR A 267 21.80 15.20 5.65
C THR A 267 21.22 15.16 4.24
N ALA A 268 22.07 15.04 3.21
CA ALA A 268 21.61 14.89 1.83
C ALA A 268 20.79 13.61 1.63
N ILE A 269 21.26 12.47 2.15
CA ILE A 269 20.53 11.20 2.05
C ILE A 269 19.13 11.32 2.69
N TYR A 270 19.05 11.91 3.89
CA TYR A 270 17.77 12.04 4.59
C TYR A 270 16.84 13.06 3.92
N SER A 271 17.39 14.12 3.32
CA SER A 271 16.64 15.12 2.54
C SER A 271 16.04 14.54 1.26
N SER A 272 16.81 13.71 0.55
CA SER A 272 16.36 12.93 -0.59
C SER A 272 15.23 11.97 -0.20
N TYR A 273 15.34 11.31 0.96
CA TYR A 273 14.32 10.40 1.46
C TYR A 273 12.99 11.12 1.70
N PHE A 274 13.01 12.23 2.44
CA PHE A 274 11.80 12.99 2.74
C PHE A 274 11.17 13.60 1.49
N THR A 275 11.98 13.92 0.49
CA THR A 275 11.46 14.39 -0.78
C THR A 275 10.79 13.28 -1.58
N ALA A 276 11.41 12.10 -1.68
CA ALA A 276 10.89 10.99 -2.47
C ALA A 276 9.70 10.26 -1.79
N ARG A 277 9.69 10.18 -0.46
CA ARG A 277 8.64 9.45 0.30
C ARG A 277 7.25 10.07 0.18
N ASP A 278 7.19 11.36 -0.09
CA ASP A 278 5.93 12.10 -0.19
C ASP A 278 5.34 12.11 -1.61
N MET A 279 6.00 11.46 -2.57
CA MET A 279 5.60 11.47 -4.00
C MET A 279 4.83 10.24 -4.45
N ALA A 280 4.59 9.27 -3.54
CA ALA A 280 3.77 8.11 -3.81
C ALA A 280 2.44 8.21 -3.06
N PHE A 281 1.36 7.95 -3.77
CA PHE A 281 0.00 8.06 -3.28
C PHE A 281 -0.74 6.74 -3.43
N PRO A 282 -1.63 6.40 -2.48
CA PRO A 282 -2.49 5.24 -2.62
C PRO A 282 -3.53 5.52 -3.71
N LYS A 283 -3.97 4.45 -4.40
CA LYS A 283 -4.88 4.50 -5.54
C LYS A 283 -4.20 4.99 -6.83
N LYS A 284 -4.66 4.43 -7.94
CA LYS A 284 -4.38 4.92 -9.30
C LYS A 284 -5.31 6.11 -9.57
N TYR A 285 -4.76 7.28 -9.86
CA TYR A 285 -5.51 8.46 -10.28
C TYR A 285 -5.24 8.72 -11.77
N GLU A 286 -6.28 8.65 -12.58
CA GLU A 286 -6.21 9.15 -13.95
C GLU A 286 -6.14 10.68 -13.96
N ILE A 287 -5.73 11.26 -15.09
CA ILE A 287 -5.39 12.70 -15.16
C ILE A 287 -6.57 13.62 -14.85
N ASP A 288 -7.77 13.19 -15.20
CA ASP A 288 -9.06 13.81 -14.92
C ASP A 288 -9.50 13.64 -13.46
N GLU A 289 -9.15 12.51 -12.84
CA GLU A 289 -9.42 12.20 -11.43
C GLU A 289 -8.42 12.82 -10.44
N LEU A 290 -7.29 13.36 -10.92
CA LEU A 290 -6.28 13.99 -10.07
C LEU A 290 -6.86 15.22 -9.33
N PRO A 291 -6.93 15.20 -7.98
CA PRO A 291 -7.40 16.34 -7.20
C PRO A 291 -6.35 17.45 -7.17
N ALA A 292 -6.75 18.66 -6.76
CA ALA A 292 -5.84 19.81 -6.65
C ALA A 292 -4.74 19.63 -5.58
N THR A 293 -4.96 18.75 -4.61
CA THR A 293 -3.99 18.41 -3.56
C THR A 293 -4.14 16.94 -3.20
N LEU A 294 -3.01 16.26 -3.05
CA LEU A 294 -2.92 14.89 -2.56
C LEU A 294 -2.21 14.88 -1.21
N THR A 295 -2.65 14.02 -0.29
CA THR A 295 -2.00 13.86 1.02
C THR A 295 -1.10 12.64 1.00
N SER A 296 0.17 12.82 1.35
CA SER A 296 1.13 11.72 1.48
C SER A 296 0.79 10.82 2.66
N ARG A 297 1.40 9.63 2.72
CA ARG A 297 1.29 8.72 3.88
C ARG A 297 1.66 9.39 5.21
N PHE A 298 2.52 10.41 5.16
CA PHE A 298 3.04 11.11 6.33
C PHE A 298 2.26 12.40 6.65
N GLY A 299 1.11 12.63 5.99
CA GLY A 299 0.27 13.79 6.23
C GLY A 299 0.72 15.06 5.51
N VAL A 300 1.69 14.98 4.60
CA VAL A 300 2.13 16.13 3.80
C VAL A 300 1.11 16.40 2.71
N GLU A 301 0.59 17.61 2.66
CA GLU A 301 -0.28 18.07 1.58
C GLU A 301 0.55 18.50 0.37
N VAL A 302 0.49 17.72 -0.70
CA VAL A 302 1.21 17.94 -1.96
C VAL A 302 0.26 18.57 -2.98
N PRO A 303 0.46 19.85 -3.36
CA PRO A 303 -0.30 20.47 -4.44
C PRO A 303 -0.01 19.78 -5.78
N VAL A 304 -1.05 19.58 -6.59
CA VAL A 304 -0.92 18.95 -7.91
C VAL A 304 -1.06 20.01 -9.00
N ASP A 305 0.06 20.42 -9.57
CA ASP A 305 0.09 21.28 -10.75
C ASP A 305 0.21 20.43 -12.02
N LYS A 306 -0.93 20.25 -12.71
CA LYS A 306 -1.01 19.45 -13.94
C LYS A 306 -0.15 20.02 -15.07
N THR A 307 0.21 21.32 -15.04
CA THR A 307 1.08 21.94 -16.05
C THR A 307 2.54 21.49 -15.96
N GLN A 308 2.93 20.89 -14.82
CA GLN A 308 4.27 20.33 -14.62
C GLN A 308 4.38 18.87 -15.12
N ILE A 309 3.29 18.24 -15.56
CA ILE A 309 3.34 16.88 -16.12
C ILE A 309 4.03 16.91 -17.48
N VAL A 310 5.01 16.02 -17.66
CA VAL A 310 5.78 15.86 -18.90
C VAL A 310 5.29 14.63 -19.63
N GLY A 311 4.86 14.83 -20.87
CA GLY A 311 4.39 13.74 -21.72
C GLY A 311 3.08 13.13 -21.26
N GLN A 312 2.83 11.90 -21.70
CA GLN A 312 1.63 11.14 -21.33
C GLN A 312 1.86 10.34 -20.04
N PRO A 313 0.79 10.12 -19.25
CA PRO A 313 0.87 9.25 -18.08
C PRO A 313 1.32 7.84 -18.46
N ILE A 314 2.13 7.21 -17.62
CA ILE A 314 2.66 5.87 -17.86
C ILE A 314 1.83 4.87 -17.06
N HIS A 315 0.97 4.12 -17.76
CA HIS A 315 0.13 3.08 -17.16
C HIS A 315 0.94 1.79 -16.92
N LEU A 316 0.95 1.34 -15.68
CA LEU A 316 1.70 0.18 -15.19
C LEU A 316 0.76 -0.85 -14.56
N SER A 317 1.24 -2.08 -14.32
CA SER A 317 0.38 -3.17 -13.84
C SER A 317 -0.23 -2.93 -12.45
N ASN A 318 0.44 -2.13 -11.62
CA ASN A 318 0.00 -1.80 -10.27
C ASN A 318 -0.18 -0.28 -10.04
N GLY A 319 -0.43 0.48 -11.10
CA GLY A 319 -0.71 1.90 -10.96
C GLY A 319 -0.29 2.76 -12.14
N ILE A 320 0.07 4.01 -11.84
CA ILE A 320 0.39 5.01 -12.84
C ILE A 320 1.58 5.86 -12.38
N VAL A 321 2.45 6.22 -13.32
CA VAL A 321 3.57 7.13 -13.08
C VAL A 321 3.35 8.40 -13.90
N TYR A 322 3.48 9.55 -13.24
CA TYR A 322 3.55 10.85 -13.90
C TYR A 322 4.98 11.36 -13.83
N ILE A 323 5.57 11.69 -14.96
CA ILE A 323 6.84 12.40 -15.01
C ILE A 323 6.55 13.89 -14.76
N MET A 324 7.17 14.47 -13.75
CA MET A 324 6.93 15.84 -13.31
C MET A 324 8.19 16.68 -13.51
N LYS A 325 8.10 17.85 -14.17
CA LYS A 325 9.23 18.80 -14.22
C LYS A 325 9.71 19.17 -12.82
N LYS A 326 8.75 19.41 -11.93
CA LYS A 326 8.94 19.65 -10.49
C LYS A 326 7.62 19.41 -9.75
N VAL A 327 7.72 19.15 -8.45
CA VAL A 327 6.59 19.14 -7.52
C VAL A 327 6.93 20.09 -6.37
N ASP A 328 6.42 21.32 -6.43
CA ASP A 328 6.74 22.35 -5.45
C ASP A 328 5.81 22.23 -4.24
N VAL A 329 6.31 21.60 -3.17
CA VAL A 329 5.57 21.48 -1.91
C VAL A 329 5.94 22.66 -1.00
N PRO A 330 4.98 23.53 -0.61
CA PRO A 330 5.27 24.61 0.32
C PRO A 330 5.83 24.10 1.64
N LEU A 331 6.84 24.78 2.20
CA LEU A 331 7.50 24.37 3.44
C LEU A 331 6.52 24.22 4.61
N GLN A 332 5.49 25.07 4.68
CA GLN A 332 4.45 25.02 5.69
C GLN A 332 3.62 23.73 5.63
N LYS A 333 3.44 23.16 4.42
CA LYS A 333 2.70 21.90 4.22
C LYS A 333 3.60 20.68 4.41
N ARG A 334 4.90 20.83 4.16
CA ARG A 334 5.89 19.76 4.32
C ARG A 334 6.32 19.56 5.78
N LEU A 335 6.44 20.64 6.54
CA LEU A 335 6.75 20.61 7.96
C LEU A 335 5.47 20.28 8.75
N VAL A 336 5.11 19.00 8.76
CA VAL A 336 3.88 18.52 9.43
C VAL A 336 4.01 18.65 10.95
N THR A 337 2.90 19.00 11.59
CA THR A 337 2.81 19.08 13.06
C THR A 337 2.86 17.68 13.68
N THR A 338 3.73 17.51 14.68
CA THR A 338 3.80 16.26 15.44
C THR A 338 2.84 16.33 16.63
N LYS A 339 1.82 15.47 16.63
CA LYS A 339 0.90 15.29 17.75
C LYS A 339 1.20 13.95 18.45
N ILE A 340 1.34 14.00 19.78
CA ILE A 340 1.58 12.82 20.62
C ILE A 340 0.42 12.72 21.61
N GLU A 341 -0.41 11.70 21.43
CA GLU A 341 -1.54 11.46 22.33
C GLU A 341 -1.04 10.98 23.71
N GLY A 342 -1.68 11.46 24.77
CA GLY A 342 -1.27 11.29 26.16
C GLY A 342 -1.32 9.84 26.62
N GLU A 343 -2.22 9.05 26.05
CA GLU A 343 -2.33 7.60 26.29
C GLU A 343 -1.23 6.79 25.61
N LYS A 344 -0.55 7.35 24.60
CA LYS A 344 0.54 6.68 23.85
C LYS A 344 1.90 6.89 24.51
N LEU A 345 1.98 6.60 25.81
CA LEU A 345 3.24 6.68 26.57
C LEU A 345 4.21 5.57 26.17
N SER A 346 5.51 5.89 26.17
CA SER A 346 6.58 4.94 25.89
C SER A 346 7.04 4.20 27.15
N SER A 347 7.04 4.88 28.29
CA SER A 347 7.37 4.33 29.61
C SER A 347 6.90 5.27 30.71
N PHE A 348 6.98 4.82 31.97
CA PHE A 348 6.69 5.65 33.15
C PHE A 348 7.66 5.31 34.27
N LEU A 349 7.89 6.28 35.16
CA LEU A 349 8.81 6.15 36.30
C LEU A 349 8.12 6.64 37.58
N PRO A 350 8.19 5.88 38.69
CA PRO A 350 8.74 4.52 38.82
C PRO A 350 7.91 3.44 38.07
N SER A 351 8.55 2.37 37.60
CA SER A 351 7.93 1.35 36.74
C SER A 351 6.95 0.41 37.48
N ASP A 352 6.97 0.39 38.81
CA ASP A 352 6.10 -0.41 39.68
C ASP A 352 4.73 0.24 39.95
N ARG A 353 4.50 1.45 39.44
CA ARG A 353 3.35 2.30 39.80
C ARG A 353 2.28 2.43 38.71
N ARG A 354 2.12 1.39 37.89
CA ARG A 354 1.15 1.38 36.78
C ARG A 354 -0.30 1.57 37.22
N THR A 355 -0.67 1.08 38.40
CA THR A 355 -2.05 1.11 38.93
C THR A 355 -2.59 2.51 39.16
N TYR A 356 -1.73 3.53 39.22
CA TYR A 356 -2.11 4.92 39.43
C TYR A 356 -2.38 5.68 38.11
N ILE A 357 -2.06 5.07 36.96
CA ILE A 357 -2.27 5.65 35.64
C ILE A 357 -3.66 5.22 35.13
N LEU A 358 -4.52 6.21 34.93
CA LEU A 358 -5.88 6.05 34.42
C LEU A 358 -5.94 6.57 32.98
N TYR A 359 -6.49 5.75 32.08
CA TYR A 359 -6.87 6.18 30.74
C TYR A 359 -8.37 6.45 30.75
N ARG A 360 -8.79 7.64 30.32
CA ARG A 360 -10.17 8.09 30.49
C ARG A 360 -10.75 8.57 29.18
N ASP A 361 -11.96 8.13 28.90
CA ASP A 361 -12.76 8.66 27.80
C ASP A 361 -13.53 9.89 28.30
N ARG A 362 -13.46 10.96 27.52
CA ARG A 362 -14.03 12.26 27.85
C ARG A 362 -14.67 12.88 26.62
N ILE A 363 -15.57 13.83 26.90
CA ILE A 363 -16.21 14.66 25.90
C ILE A 363 -15.97 16.09 26.37
N ASP A 364 -15.46 16.93 25.48
CA ASP A 364 -15.33 18.35 25.78
C ASP A 364 -16.68 19.09 25.65
N PRO A 365 -16.78 20.36 26.09
CA PRO A 365 -18.02 21.12 25.98
C PRO A 365 -18.54 21.30 24.54
N ALA A 366 -17.70 21.10 23.53
CA ALA A 366 -18.07 21.15 22.11
C ALA A 366 -18.57 19.80 21.58
N GLY A 367 -18.65 18.76 22.42
CA GLY A 367 -19.09 17.43 22.02
C GLY A 367 -18.00 16.58 21.37
N VAL A 368 -16.74 17.01 21.41
CA VAL A 368 -15.62 16.28 20.83
C VAL A 368 -15.14 15.22 21.82
N PHE A 369 -15.15 13.96 21.38
CA PHE A 369 -14.59 12.85 22.15
C PHE A 369 -13.06 12.92 22.14
N PHE A 370 -12.45 12.71 23.30
CA PHE A 370 -11.01 12.56 23.45
C PHE A 370 -10.67 11.54 24.53
N ASN A 371 -9.49 10.94 24.42
CA ASN A 371 -8.93 10.05 25.43
C ASN A 371 -7.78 10.79 26.12
N ASP A 372 -7.74 10.77 27.44
CA ASP A 372 -6.64 11.36 28.18
C ASP A 372 -5.97 10.36 29.12
N VAL A 373 -4.78 10.72 29.58
CA VAL A 373 -4.11 10.08 30.70
C VAL A 373 -4.22 10.95 31.94
N PHE A 374 -4.47 10.31 33.07
CA PHE A 374 -4.55 10.94 34.38
C PHE A 374 -3.83 10.08 35.42
N VAL A 375 -2.94 10.68 36.20
CA VAL A 375 -2.26 10.01 37.31
C VAL A 375 -2.82 10.56 38.61
N SER A 376 -3.43 9.69 39.42
CA SER A 376 -3.95 10.09 40.74
C SER A 376 -3.02 9.68 41.85
N SER A 377 -2.58 10.65 42.67
CA SER A 377 -1.84 10.46 43.93
C SER A 377 -0.89 9.25 43.95
N PRO A 378 0.19 9.27 43.15
CA PRO A 378 1.02 8.08 42.89
C PRO A 378 1.81 7.58 44.11
N GLY A 379 1.81 8.34 45.22
CA GLY A 379 2.50 8.00 46.46
C GLY A 379 4.02 8.17 46.37
N VAL A 380 4.51 8.85 45.34
CA VAL A 380 5.93 9.12 45.05
C VAL A 380 6.08 10.52 44.48
N THR A 381 7.20 11.17 44.76
CA THR A 381 7.51 12.49 44.20
C THR A 381 7.97 12.35 42.75
N LEU A 382 7.77 13.40 41.93
CA LEU A 382 8.28 13.46 40.55
C LEU A 382 7.89 12.28 39.66
N PHE A 383 6.70 11.73 39.86
CA PHE A 383 6.15 10.71 38.97
C PHE A 383 6.24 11.21 37.51
N THR A 384 6.74 10.38 36.61
CA THR A 384 7.07 10.80 35.25
C THR A 384 6.43 9.88 34.23
N LEU A 385 5.73 10.48 33.26
CA LEU A 385 5.30 9.81 32.02
C LEU A 385 6.29 10.18 30.92
N ASN A 386 6.77 9.18 30.18
CA ASN A 386 7.69 9.41 29.07
C ASN A 386 7.00 9.11 27.74
N TYR A 387 7.37 9.89 26.74
CA TYR A 387 6.91 9.81 25.37
C TYR A 387 8.11 9.85 24.43
N ASN A 388 7.88 9.46 23.18
CA ASN A 388 8.85 9.62 22.10
C ASN A 388 8.21 10.33 20.91
N ALA A 389 9.04 11.01 20.12
CA ALA A 389 8.66 11.59 18.84
C ALA A 389 9.61 11.06 17.77
N LYS A 390 9.10 10.75 16.58
CA LYS A 390 9.90 10.22 15.47
C LYS A 390 10.01 11.24 14.35
N ASP A 391 11.12 11.19 13.60
CA ASP A 391 11.31 11.97 12.37
C ASP A 391 11.09 13.49 12.55
N MET A 392 11.50 14.04 13.69
CA MET A 392 11.42 15.48 13.95
C MET A 392 12.39 16.25 13.05
N PHE A 393 11.96 17.40 12.54
CA PHE A 393 12.78 18.30 11.72
C PHE A 393 13.80 19.08 12.55
N SER A 394 14.93 19.48 11.95
CA SER A 394 15.91 20.39 12.54
C SER A 394 15.46 21.85 12.45
N THR A 395 14.47 22.22 13.26
CA THR A 395 13.92 23.59 13.34
C THR A 395 13.44 23.94 14.75
N THR A 396 12.94 25.16 14.94
CA THR A 396 12.23 25.57 16.16
C THR A 396 10.78 25.10 16.09
N PHE A 397 10.29 24.54 17.19
CA PHE A 397 8.91 24.12 17.37
C PHE A 397 8.26 24.96 18.45
N LYS A 398 7.04 25.43 18.16
CA LYS A 398 6.12 25.91 19.20
C LYS A 398 5.51 24.68 19.87
N VAL A 399 5.69 24.57 21.18
CA VAL A 399 5.21 23.43 21.95
C VAL A 399 3.94 23.81 22.70
N TYR A 400 2.94 22.98 22.53
CA TYR A 400 1.67 23.08 23.24
C TYR A 400 1.38 21.76 23.94
N TRP A 401 0.61 21.83 25.01
CA TRP A 401 -0.13 20.68 25.50
C TRP A 401 -1.62 20.98 25.53
N ARG A 402 -2.42 19.93 25.60
CA ARG A 402 -3.79 19.98 26.11
C ARG A 402 -3.85 19.03 27.29
N ALA A 403 -4.37 19.49 28.42
CA ALA A 403 -4.37 18.76 29.67
C ALA A 403 -5.67 19.06 30.42
N TYR A 404 -6.46 18.03 30.70
CA TYR A 404 -7.78 18.20 31.31
C TYR A 404 -7.78 17.88 32.81
N ASN A 405 -7.94 18.92 33.62
CA ASN A 405 -8.02 18.80 35.07
C ASN A 405 -9.48 18.78 35.55
N ASN A 406 -9.90 17.62 36.09
CA ASN A 406 -11.22 17.42 36.69
C ASN A 406 -11.21 17.54 38.23
N ARG A 407 -10.17 18.11 38.82
CA ARG A 407 -10.07 18.41 40.26
C ARG A 407 -10.48 19.84 40.55
N SER A 408 -10.78 20.13 41.81
CA SER A 408 -11.03 21.50 42.28
C SER A 408 -9.78 22.35 42.39
N ALA A 409 -8.60 21.74 42.57
CA ALA A 409 -7.31 22.41 42.65
C ALA A 409 -6.52 22.29 41.36
N ALA A 410 -5.65 23.26 41.08
CA ALA A 410 -4.75 23.22 39.92
C ALA A 410 -3.72 22.08 40.05
N ILE A 411 -3.45 21.40 38.93
CA ILE A 411 -2.41 20.37 38.86
C ILE A 411 -1.13 21.04 38.36
N SER A 412 -0.08 21.02 39.18
CA SER A 412 1.23 21.55 38.78
C SER A 412 2.07 20.43 38.17
N GLN A 413 2.44 20.60 36.91
CA GLN A 413 3.22 19.63 36.15
C GLN A 413 4.19 20.35 35.22
N LYS A 414 5.23 19.67 34.74
CA LYS A 414 6.18 20.24 33.79
C LYS A 414 6.48 19.31 32.64
N LEU A 415 6.83 19.89 31.50
CA LEU A 415 7.32 19.16 30.34
C LEU A 415 8.82 19.38 30.18
N ARG A 416 9.53 18.29 29.87
CA ARG A 416 10.94 18.32 29.50
C ARG A 416 11.14 17.55 28.21
N VAL A 417 11.88 18.14 27.27
CA VAL A 417 12.15 17.59 25.95
C VAL A 417 13.64 17.26 25.84
N GLY A 418 13.91 16.03 25.41
CA GLY A 418 15.26 15.50 25.22
C GLY A 418 15.92 15.04 26.52
N GLY A 419 17.10 14.47 26.34
CA GLY A 419 17.95 13.94 27.38
C GLY A 419 18.14 12.44 27.27
N ASN A 420 19.25 11.96 27.85
CA ASN A 420 19.58 10.55 27.95
C ASN A 420 20.24 10.29 29.30
N TYR A 421 20.03 9.09 29.85
CA TYR A 421 20.69 8.69 31.08
C TYR A 421 22.10 8.20 30.75
N ASN A 422 23.11 8.71 31.47
CA ASN A 422 24.47 8.20 31.37
C ASN A 422 24.62 6.86 32.13
N THR A 423 25.81 6.26 32.10
CA THR A 423 26.11 5.00 32.79
C THR A 423 25.94 5.06 34.31
N SER A 424 25.96 6.25 34.89
CA SER A 424 25.69 6.51 36.31
C SER A 424 24.21 6.77 36.62
N GLY A 425 23.31 6.64 35.63
CA GLY A 425 21.87 6.89 35.81
C GLY A 425 21.49 8.36 35.93
N VAL A 426 22.40 9.29 35.61
CA VAL A 426 22.15 10.73 35.63
C VAL A 426 21.66 11.18 34.26
N LEU A 427 20.60 11.98 34.23
CA LEU A 427 20.09 12.56 33.00
C LEU A 427 21.00 13.69 32.51
N VAL A 428 21.45 13.59 31.26
CA VAL A 428 22.28 14.57 30.56
C VAL A 428 21.64 14.96 29.23
N ASN A 429 22.17 16.00 28.56
CA ASN A 429 21.75 16.44 27.22
C ASN A 429 20.26 16.82 27.08
N VAL A 430 19.70 17.40 28.14
CA VAL A 430 18.33 17.96 28.08
C VAL A 430 18.31 19.10 27.08
N ILE A 431 17.37 19.07 26.13
CA ILE A 431 17.23 20.11 25.11
C ILE A 431 16.46 21.29 25.69
N LYS A 432 15.37 21.02 26.39
CA LYS A 432 14.53 22.06 27.01
C LYS A 432 13.78 21.53 28.23
N ASP A 433 13.80 22.27 29.33
CA ASP A 433 12.86 22.15 30.45
C ASP A 433 11.97 23.40 30.44
N PHE A 434 10.65 23.20 30.40
CA PHE A 434 9.69 24.30 30.32
C PHE A 434 9.30 24.85 31.71
N GLY A 435 9.78 24.23 32.80
CA GLY A 435 9.36 24.59 34.14
C GLY A 435 7.93 24.16 34.46
N TYR A 436 7.51 24.37 35.71
CA TYR A 436 6.17 23.99 36.17
C TYR A 436 5.11 24.96 35.63
N VAL A 437 4.04 24.37 35.10
CA VAL A 437 2.86 25.07 34.62
C VAL A 437 1.64 24.46 35.30
N ASN A 438 0.74 25.33 35.75
CA ASN A 438 -0.47 24.92 36.46
C ASN A 438 -1.62 24.67 35.48
N VAL A 439 -2.12 23.44 35.44
CA VAL A 439 -3.32 23.06 34.70
C VAL A 439 -4.54 23.41 35.55
N GLN A 440 -5.27 24.44 35.13
CA GLN A 440 -6.43 24.95 35.86
C GLN A 440 -7.63 24.00 35.74
N PRO A 441 -8.47 23.89 36.79
CA PRO A 441 -9.71 23.12 36.76
C PRO A 441 -10.62 23.45 35.57
N ASN A 442 -11.20 22.43 34.93
CA ASN A 442 -12.23 22.55 33.89
C ASN A 442 -11.84 23.40 32.66
N VAL A 443 -10.54 23.54 32.37
CA VAL A 443 -10.06 24.18 31.14
C VAL A 443 -9.77 23.11 30.10
N PHE A 444 -10.31 23.30 28.89
CA PHE A 444 -10.15 22.39 27.74
C PHE A 444 -9.26 22.97 26.64
N ASP A 445 -8.70 24.16 26.85
CA ASP A 445 -7.90 24.86 25.86
C ASP A 445 -6.47 24.30 25.76
N GLU A 446 -5.87 24.48 24.59
CA GLU A 446 -4.44 24.26 24.43
C GLU A 446 -3.64 25.36 25.12
N ILE A 447 -2.59 24.97 25.84
CA ILE A 447 -1.68 25.89 26.51
C ILE A 447 -0.35 25.87 25.78
N TYR A 448 0.12 27.06 25.40
CA TYR A 448 1.45 27.27 24.86
C TYR A 448 2.50 27.21 25.98
N LEU A 449 3.47 26.31 25.85
CA LEU A 449 4.53 26.11 26.83
C LEU A 449 5.79 26.94 26.52
N GLY A 450 6.04 27.19 25.23
CA GLY A 450 7.23 27.88 24.76
C GLY A 450 7.81 27.24 23.51
N ASP A 451 8.98 27.74 23.11
CA ASP A 451 9.71 27.26 21.95
C ASP A 451 10.82 26.27 22.34
N VAL A 452 11.05 25.28 21.48
CA VAL A 452 12.20 24.37 21.52
C VAL A 452 12.88 24.31 20.16
N THR A 453 14.20 24.51 20.12
CA THR A 453 14.98 24.41 18.88
C THR A 453 15.71 23.09 18.81
N LEU A 454 15.49 22.35 17.72
CA LEU A 454 16.23 21.13 17.41
C LEU A 454 17.31 21.44 16.37
N THR A 455 18.57 21.29 16.74
CA THR A 455 19.70 21.48 15.82
C THR A 455 19.79 20.34 14.79
N ASN A 456 19.43 19.14 15.21
CA ASN A 456 19.48 17.93 14.38
C ASN A 456 18.08 17.34 14.22
N SER A 457 17.83 16.76 13.06
CA SER A 457 16.63 16.00 12.73
C SER A 457 16.75 14.54 13.18
N GLY A 458 15.62 13.91 13.46
CA GLY A 458 15.53 12.53 13.89
C GLY A 458 14.57 12.33 15.05
N ASN A 459 14.77 11.26 15.80
CA ASN A 459 13.89 10.91 16.92
C ASN A 459 14.25 11.70 18.18
N ILE A 460 13.24 12.00 18.98
CA ILE A 460 13.39 12.39 20.38
C ILE A 460 12.90 11.20 21.20
N ASP A 461 13.85 10.45 21.77
CA ASP A 461 13.54 9.22 22.49
C ASP A 461 12.97 9.46 23.89
N LEU A 462 13.20 10.67 24.45
CA LEU A 462 12.76 11.04 25.79
C LEU A 462 12.07 12.40 25.80
N ILE A 463 10.75 12.39 25.96
CA ILE A 463 9.92 13.55 26.31
C ILE A 463 9.24 13.21 27.63
N SER A 464 9.58 13.92 28.71
CA SER A 464 9.11 13.62 30.06
C SER A 464 8.05 14.63 30.52
N LEU A 465 6.85 14.16 30.83
CA LEU A 465 5.85 14.88 31.62
C LEU A 465 6.01 14.51 33.09
N ILE A 466 6.30 15.48 33.94
CA ILE A 466 6.75 15.27 35.31
C ILE A 466 5.77 15.93 36.28
N ALA A 467 5.33 15.16 37.29
CA ALA A 467 4.44 15.61 38.34
C ALA A 467 5.14 16.63 39.26
N GLY A 468 4.35 17.31 40.09
CA GLY A 468 4.86 18.13 41.18
C GLY A 468 5.80 17.41 42.15
N THR A 469 6.39 18.18 43.06
CA THR A 469 7.42 17.72 43.99
C THR A 469 6.88 16.94 45.20
N THR A 470 5.57 16.85 45.38
CA THR A 470 4.93 16.12 46.48
C THR A 470 4.49 14.72 46.06
N SER A 471 4.39 13.79 47.01
CA SER A 471 3.99 12.39 46.73
C SER A 471 2.53 12.23 46.28
N THR A 472 1.71 13.26 46.50
CA THR A 472 0.30 13.33 46.09
C THR A 472 0.11 14.13 44.79
N SER A 473 1.20 14.57 44.15
CA SER A 473 1.09 15.38 42.93
C SER A 473 0.49 14.55 41.81
N GLU A 474 -0.60 15.04 41.23
CA GLU A 474 -1.28 14.42 40.10
C GLU A 474 -0.67 14.86 38.76
N LEU A 475 -1.02 14.16 37.68
CA LEU A 475 -0.67 14.52 36.30
C LEU A 475 -1.88 14.36 35.40
N THR A 476 -1.96 15.16 34.35
CA THR A 476 -2.93 14.93 33.28
C THR A 476 -2.43 15.40 31.92
N LEU A 477 -2.79 14.67 30.87
CA LEU A 477 -2.45 15.02 29.50
C LEU A 477 -3.46 14.39 28.54
N ASP A 478 -4.03 15.21 27.67
CA ASP A 478 -4.76 14.77 26.47
C ASP A 478 -3.74 14.56 25.35
N TYR A 479 -2.98 15.59 24.96
CA TYR A 479 -1.89 15.44 24.00
C TYR A 479 -0.80 16.50 24.12
N LEU A 480 0.37 16.20 23.55
CA LEU A 480 1.42 17.15 23.22
C LEU A 480 1.37 17.49 21.73
N LYS A 481 1.64 18.74 21.40
CA LYS A 481 1.67 19.21 20.01
C LYS A 481 2.92 20.05 19.75
N PHE A 482 3.69 19.64 18.76
CA PHE A 482 4.90 20.31 18.31
C PHE A 482 4.66 20.88 16.92
N VAL A 483 4.51 22.20 16.83
CA VAL A 483 4.26 22.90 15.56
C VAL A 483 5.59 23.43 15.02
N PRO A 484 6.14 22.87 13.93
CA PRO A 484 7.40 23.32 13.38
C PRO A 484 7.28 24.73 12.79
N GLN A 485 8.34 25.52 12.92
CA GLN A 485 8.44 26.84 12.31
C GLN A 485 9.31 26.78 11.06
N VAL A 486 8.92 27.56 10.05
CA VAL A 486 9.74 27.82 8.87
C VAL A 486 10.89 28.74 9.30
N LYS A 487 12.12 28.38 8.92
CA LYS A 487 13.30 29.22 9.14
C LYS A 487 13.17 30.51 8.32
N PRO A 488 13.61 31.64 8.87
CA PRO A 488 13.55 32.94 8.19
C PRO A 488 14.38 32.98 6.91
#